data_AF-A0A950GFF9-F1
#
_entry.id   AF-A0A950GFF9-F1
#
_cell.length_a   1.000
_cell.length_b   1.000
_cell.length_c   1.000
_cell.angle_alpha   90.00
_cell.angle_beta   90.00
_cell.angle_gamma   90.00
#
_symmetry.space_group_name_H-M   'P 1'
#
loop_
_entity.id
_entity.type
_entity.pdbx_description
1 polymer ?
#
loop_
_entity_poly.entity_id
_entity_poly.type
_entity_poly.pdbx_seq_one_letter_code
_entity_poly.pdbx_strand_id
1 'polypeptide(L)'
;MERGNGNGPDYVEQSGEFRSFRNARNNWMIDRRVQKYETFTGIDGINTQDRAVQEGMGPIVDRSKEYLGPADRAIIATRRLLLQAVRTVQEGGDPPGVDTSYYSARAIEKIFPREITWRETVLPEMYAEDKMPAAAK
;
A
#
# COMPACT_ATOMS: atom_id res chain seq x y z
N MET A 1 15.18 17.01 -6.42
CA MET A 1 14.46 16.69 -7.67
C MET A 1 14.29 15.18 -7.68
N GLU A 2 13.08 14.70 -7.40
CA GLU A 2 12.80 13.30 -7.06
C GLU A 2 13.04 12.38 -8.26
N ARG A 3 13.96 11.42 -8.12
CA ARG A 3 14.16 10.37 -9.11
C ARG A 3 13.14 9.27 -8.84
N GLY A 4 12.36 8.87 -9.85
CA GLY A 4 11.32 7.82 -9.77
C GLY A 4 11.84 6.39 -9.54
N ASN A 5 13.01 6.22 -8.93
CA ASN A 5 13.65 4.93 -8.71
C ASN A 5 13.11 4.20 -7.46
N GLY A 6 12.08 4.75 -6.80
CA GLY A 6 11.47 4.16 -5.61
C GLY A 6 12.48 3.87 -4.50
N ASN A 7 12.52 2.62 -4.02
CA ASN A 7 13.49 2.14 -3.02
C ASN A 7 14.82 1.68 -3.65
N GLY A 8 15.29 2.39 -4.67
CA GLY A 8 16.53 2.07 -5.37
C GLY A 8 17.81 2.35 -4.54
N PRO A 9 18.99 2.13 -5.14
CA PRO A 9 20.29 2.21 -4.44
C PRO A 9 20.58 3.56 -3.77
N ASP A 10 19.97 4.65 -4.23
CA ASP A 10 20.12 5.99 -3.65
C ASP A 10 19.36 6.16 -2.32
N TYR A 11 18.43 5.25 -1.99
CA TYR A 11 17.52 5.37 -0.85
C TYR A 11 17.62 4.22 0.15
N VAL A 12 18.10 3.05 -0.30
CA VAL A 12 18.11 1.80 0.46
C VAL A 12 19.41 1.03 0.19
N GLU A 13 19.99 0.46 1.24
CA GLU A 13 21.13 -0.47 1.15
C GLU A 13 20.77 -1.70 0.32
N GLN A 14 21.49 -1.99 -0.77
CA GLN A 14 21.11 -3.08 -1.70
C GLN A 14 21.78 -4.42 -1.41
N SER A 15 22.83 -4.45 -0.60
CA SER A 15 23.68 -5.63 -0.38
C SER A 15 23.48 -6.29 0.98
N GLY A 16 22.53 -5.81 1.78
CA GLY A 16 22.40 -6.17 3.19
C GLY A 16 20.95 -6.32 3.61
N GLU A 17 20.57 -5.67 4.71
CA GLU A 17 19.25 -5.82 5.32
C GLU A 17 18.16 -4.98 4.61
N PHE A 18 18.47 -4.36 3.47
CA PHE A 18 17.57 -3.46 2.76
C PHE A 18 17.03 -2.32 3.64
N ARG A 19 17.90 -1.81 4.52
CA ARG A 19 17.57 -0.69 5.39
C ARG A 19 17.63 0.62 4.62
N SER A 20 16.65 1.48 4.88
CA SER A 20 16.67 2.82 4.32
C SER A 20 17.72 3.69 5.01
N PHE A 21 18.46 4.45 4.22
CA PHE A 21 19.41 5.44 4.73
C PHE A 21 18.70 6.57 5.49
N ARG A 22 17.47 6.91 5.09
CA ARG A 22 16.62 7.92 5.74
C ARG A 22 15.56 7.21 6.57
N ASN A 23 15.65 7.31 7.89
CA ASN A 23 14.81 6.57 8.82
C ASN A 23 14.56 7.37 10.11
N ALA A 24 13.73 6.84 11.01
CA ALA A 24 13.41 7.51 12.28
C ALA A 24 14.64 7.96 13.10
N ARG A 25 15.78 7.23 13.05
CA ARG A 25 16.97 7.55 13.85
C ARG A 25 17.68 8.83 13.40
N ASN A 26 17.50 9.23 12.15
CA ASN A 26 18.07 10.45 11.60
C ASN A 26 17.00 11.44 11.11
N ASN A 27 15.79 11.34 11.67
CA ASN A 27 14.64 12.15 11.30
C ASN A 27 14.42 12.18 9.77
N TRP A 28 14.62 11.04 9.10
CA TRP A 28 14.53 10.87 7.65
C TRP A 28 15.35 11.89 6.84
N MET A 29 16.39 12.47 7.46
CA MET A 29 17.21 13.56 6.91
C MET A 29 16.38 14.75 6.42
N ILE A 30 15.34 15.15 7.15
CA ILE A 30 14.55 16.35 6.85
C ILE A 30 15.47 17.57 6.67
N ASP A 31 15.41 18.20 5.50
CA ASP A 31 16.01 19.51 5.25
C ASP A 31 14.99 20.62 5.56
N ARG A 32 15.26 21.41 6.59
CA ARG A 32 14.35 22.48 7.05
C ARG A 32 14.31 23.69 6.11
N ARG A 33 15.34 23.92 5.29
CA ARG A 33 15.30 24.97 4.26
C ARG A 33 14.37 24.53 3.13
N VAL A 34 14.53 23.29 2.65
CA VAL A 34 13.65 22.70 1.63
C VAL A 34 12.22 22.63 2.15
N GLN A 35 12.02 22.21 3.40
CA GLN A 35 10.69 22.19 4.02
C GLN A 35 10.00 23.57 4.02
N LYS A 36 10.80 24.62 4.25
CA LYS A 36 10.27 25.98 4.38
C LYS A 36 9.96 26.63 3.02
N TYR A 37 10.74 26.30 1.99
CA TYR A 37 10.75 27.08 0.75
C TYR A 37 10.39 26.27 -0.51
N GLU A 38 10.41 24.93 -0.47
CA GLU A 38 10.30 24.09 -1.67
C GLU A 38 9.25 22.98 -1.55
N THR A 39 9.30 22.15 -0.50
CA THR A 39 8.36 21.02 -0.31
C THR A 39 7.76 21.05 1.09
N PHE A 40 6.56 20.48 1.29
CA PHE A 40 5.92 20.49 2.61
C PHE A 40 6.65 19.64 3.66
N THR A 41 7.35 18.58 3.23
CA THR A 41 8.00 17.63 4.13
C THR A 41 9.46 17.95 4.37
N GLY A 42 10.16 18.53 3.37
CA GLY A 42 11.62 18.63 3.38
C GLY A 42 12.35 17.28 3.29
N ILE A 43 11.62 16.20 3.01
CA ILE A 43 12.16 14.84 2.90
C ILE A 43 12.30 14.50 1.42
N ASP A 44 13.49 14.05 1.04
CA ASP A 44 13.79 13.67 -0.33
C ASP A 44 13.26 12.26 -0.66
N GLY A 45 12.42 12.19 -1.71
CA GLY A 45 11.85 10.96 -2.27
C GLY A 45 10.47 10.61 -1.71
N ILE A 46 9.53 10.29 -2.61
CA ILE A 46 8.13 9.96 -2.29
C ILE A 46 8.03 8.78 -1.32
N ASN A 47 8.70 7.67 -1.61
CA ASN A 47 8.68 6.49 -0.73
C ASN A 47 9.28 6.79 0.66
N THR A 48 10.25 7.71 0.73
CA THR A 48 10.83 8.13 2.01
C THR A 48 9.82 8.95 2.81
N GLN A 49 9.07 9.83 2.15
CA GLN A 49 8.00 10.61 2.77
C GLN A 49 6.92 9.69 3.37
N ASP A 50 6.46 8.70 2.59
CA ASP A 50 5.48 7.72 3.07
C ASP A 50 6.03 6.88 4.22
N ARG A 51 7.30 6.46 4.14
CA ARG A 51 7.97 5.73 5.22
C ARG A 51 8.04 6.57 6.50
N ALA A 52 8.32 7.87 6.39
CA ALA A 52 8.39 8.76 7.54
C ALA A 52 7.07 8.87 8.27
N VAL A 53 5.96 8.98 7.53
CA VAL A 53 4.61 8.99 8.12
C VAL A 53 4.28 7.65 8.77
N GLN A 54 4.58 6.53 8.11
CA GLN A 54 4.32 5.18 8.64
C GLN A 54 5.13 4.87 9.90
N GLU A 55 6.44 5.10 9.86
CA GLU A 55 7.35 4.87 10.99
C GLU A 55 7.05 5.83 12.15
N GLY A 56 6.62 7.06 11.86
CA GLY A 56 6.26 8.07 12.86
C GLY A 56 5.09 7.68 13.75
N MET A 57 4.23 6.74 13.32
CA MET A 57 3.15 6.21 14.17
C MET A 57 3.67 5.29 15.29
N GLY A 58 4.92 4.83 15.18
CA GLY A 58 5.55 3.87 16.08
C GLY A 58 5.26 2.40 15.73
N PRO A 59 5.94 1.45 16.38
CA PRO A 59 5.82 0.02 16.06
C PRO A 59 4.41 -0.55 16.24
N ILE A 60 3.70 -0.08 17.27
CA ILE A 60 2.32 -0.44 17.56
C ILE A 60 1.58 0.85 17.89
N VAL A 61 0.56 1.14 17.08
CA VAL A 61 -0.22 2.38 17.20
C VAL A 61 -1.43 2.11 18.10
N ASP A 62 -1.60 2.91 19.15
CA ASP A 62 -2.85 2.93 19.91
C ASP A 62 -3.94 3.61 19.07
N ARG A 63 -4.92 2.81 18.65
CA ARG A 63 -6.06 3.26 17.82
C ARG A 63 -7.34 3.46 18.62
N SER A 64 -7.30 3.40 19.95
CA SER A 64 -8.47 3.58 20.82
C SER A 64 -9.15 4.96 20.66
N LYS A 65 -8.39 5.95 20.19
CA LYS A 65 -8.85 7.33 19.95
C LYS A 65 -8.88 7.71 18.46
N GLU A 66 -8.66 6.76 17.56
CA GLU A 66 -8.65 7.03 16.12
C GLU A 66 -10.07 7.28 15.62
N TYR A 67 -10.26 8.40 14.91
CA TYR A 67 -11.54 8.78 14.33
C TYR A 67 -11.44 8.74 12.79
N LEU A 68 -12.06 7.73 12.18
CA LEU A 68 -12.02 7.52 10.73
C LEU A 68 -13.16 8.28 10.05
N GLY A 69 -12.82 9.03 9.01
CA GLY A 69 -13.76 9.79 8.20
C GLY A 69 -14.26 9.03 6.97
N PRO A 70 -15.14 9.65 6.15
CA PRO A 70 -15.66 9.05 4.92
C PRO A 70 -14.57 8.67 3.90
N ALA A 71 -13.44 9.38 3.89
CA ALA A 71 -12.30 9.09 3.02
C ALA A 71 -11.57 7.78 3.39
N ASP A 72 -11.72 7.31 4.63
CA ASP A 72 -11.03 6.12 5.15
C ASP A 72 -11.77 4.81 4.85
N ARG A 73 -12.70 4.82 3.89
CA ARG A 73 -13.55 3.66 3.57
C ARG A 73 -12.73 2.40 3.26
N ALA A 74 -11.62 2.54 2.54
CA ALA A 74 -10.73 1.43 2.24
C ALA A 74 -10.08 0.86 3.52
N ILE A 75 -9.58 1.72 4.41
CA ILE A 75 -9.00 1.32 5.70
C ILE A 75 -10.03 0.59 6.57
N ILE A 76 -11.25 1.12 6.64
CA ILE A 76 -12.36 0.49 7.38
C ILE A 76 -12.65 -0.90 6.81
N ALA A 77 -12.75 -1.04 5.49
CA ALA A 77 -13.03 -2.31 4.83
C ALA A 77 -11.91 -3.33 5.08
N THR A 78 -10.65 -2.95 4.88
CA THR A 78 -9.50 -3.82 5.11
C THR A 78 -9.44 -4.30 6.56
N ARG A 79 -9.65 -3.41 7.53
CA ARG A 79 -9.64 -3.82 8.95
C ARG A 79 -10.77 -4.77 9.31
N ARG A 80 -11.96 -4.57 8.74
CA ARG A 80 -13.08 -5.51 8.93
C ARG A 80 -12.73 -6.90 8.40
N LEU A 81 -12.11 -6.98 7.22
CA LEU A 81 -11.64 -8.24 6.63
C LEU A 81 -10.61 -8.93 7.52
N LEU A 82 -9.61 -8.19 8.01
CA LEU A 82 -8.59 -8.74 8.92
C LEU A 82 -9.19 -9.24 10.24
N LEU A 83 -10.10 -8.48 10.86
CA LEU A 83 -10.76 -8.90 12.10
C LEU A 83 -11.67 -10.12 11.89
N GLN A 84 -12.31 -10.23 10.74
CA GLN A 84 -13.07 -11.42 10.38
C GLN A 84 -12.15 -12.63 10.20
N ALA A 85 -11.04 -12.46 9.48
CA ALA A 85 -10.04 -13.52 9.29
C ALA A 85 -9.50 -14.03 10.64
N VAL A 86 -9.19 -13.14 11.58
CA VAL A 86 -8.75 -13.51 12.94
C VAL A 86 -9.81 -14.37 13.65
N ARG A 87 -11.09 -13.97 13.60
CA ARG A 87 -12.18 -14.75 14.22
C ARG A 87 -12.32 -16.13 13.58
N THR A 88 -12.31 -16.21 12.25
CA THR A 88 -12.40 -17.47 11.52
C THR A 88 -11.28 -18.43 11.92
N VAL A 89 -10.05 -17.95 12.02
CA VAL A 89 -8.91 -18.75 12.48
C VAL A 89 -9.08 -19.20 13.93
N GLN A 90 -9.57 -18.32 14.82
CA GLN A 90 -9.82 -18.67 16.22
C GLN A 90 -10.88 -19.76 16.39
N GLU A 91 -11.85 -19.82 15.48
CA GLU A 91 -12.90 -20.84 15.42
C GLU A 91 -12.44 -22.13 14.72
N GLY A 92 -11.16 -22.20 14.28
CA GLY A 92 -10.58 -23.37 13.61
C GLY A 92 -10.88 -23.46 12.11
N GLY A 93 -11.38 -22.39 11.50
CA GLY A 93 -11.66 -22.32 10.07
C GLY A 93 -10.55 -21.63 9.27
N ASP A 94 -10.67 -21.74 7.95
CA ASP A 94 -9.79 -21.08 6.98
C ASP A 94 -10.31 -19.68 6.63
N PRO A 95 -9.52 -18.60 6.83
CA PRO A 95 -9.95 -17.25 6.50
C PRO A 95 -9.93 -16.99 4.98
N PRO A 96 -10.63 -15.96 4.48
CA PRO A 96 -10.54 -15.56 3.08
C PRO A 96 -9.10 -15.27 2.64
N GLY A 97 -8.72 -15.73 1.45
CA GLY A 97 -7.42 -15.45 0.83
C GLY A 97 -6.32 -16.48 1.12
N VAL A 98 -6.63 -17.63 1.74
CA VAL A 98 -5.66 -18.73 1.90
C VAL A 98 -5.52 -19.62 0.67
N ASP A 99 -6.50 -19.61 -0.23
CA ASP A 99 -6.43 -20.36 -1.49
C ASP A 99 -5.48 -19.69 -2.50
N THR A 100 -5.20 -20.35 -3.62
CA THR A 100 -4.34 -19.83 -4.68
C THR A 100 -5.12 -19.29 -5.88
N SER A 101 -6.45 -19.13 -5.78
CA SER A 101 -7.31 -18.74 -6.90
C SER A 101 -6.99 -17.37 -7.46
N TYR A 102 -6.39 -16.50 -6.64
CA TYR A 102 -5.99 -15.14 -7.02
C TYR A 102 -4.56 -15.06 -7.57
N TYR A 103 -3.77 -16.14 -7.58
CA TYR A 103 -2.38 -16.09 -8.05
C TYR A 103 -2.26 -15.80 -9.55
N SER A 104 -3.32 -16.05 -10.31
CA SER A 104 -3.42 -15.71 -11.73
C SER A 104 -3.77 -14.24 -11.98
N ALA A 105 -4.14 -13.49 -10.94
CA ALA A 105 -4.43 -12.07 -11.06
C ALA A 105 -3.13 -11.29 -11.29
N ARG A 106 -3.13 -10.39 -12.27
CA ARG A 106 -2.05 -9.42 -12.50
C ARG A 106 -2.55 -8.00 -12.30
N ALA A 107 -1.65 -7.14 -11.80
CA ALA A 107 -1.92 -5.72 -11.71
C ALA A 107 -1.99 -5.10 -13.11
N ILE A 108 -3.02 -4.29 -13.35
CA ILE A 108 -3.16 -3.53 -14.58
C ILE A 108 -3.61 -2.10 -14.26
N GLU A 109 -3.22 -1.17 -15.12
CA GLU A 109 -3.68 0.21 -15.10
C GLU A 109 -4.15 0.57 -16.52
N LYS A 110 -5.32 1.23 -16.62
CA LYS A 110 -5.87 1.63 -17.91
C LYS A 110 -6.71 2.89 -17.78
N ILE A 111 -6.65 3.74 -18.80
CA ILE A 111 -7.50 4.92 -18.96
C ILE A 111 -8.56 4.59 -20.01
N PHE A 112 -9.82 4.81 -19.70
CA PHE A 112 -10.95 4.59 -20.60
C PHE A 112 -12.04 5.66 -20.38
N PRO A 113 -12.92 5.90 -21.39
CA PRO A 113 -14.05 6.82 -21.24
C PRO A 113 -14.95 6.45 -20.06
N ARG A 114 -15.59 7.47 -19.46
CA ARG A 114 -16.41 7.33 -18.25
C ARG A 114 -17.61 6.40 -18.43
N GLU A 115 -18.08 6.29 -19.67
CA GLU A 115 -19.27 5.54 -20.06
C GLU A 115 -19.03 4.02 -20.04
N ILE A 116 -17.77 3.60 -19.98
CA ILE A 116 -17.39 2.18 -19.98
C ILE A 116 -17.42 1.63 -18.55
N THR A 117 -18.04 0.46 -18.38
CA THR A 117 -17.95 -0.31 -17.15
C THR A 117 -16.51 -0.78 -16.96
N TRP A 118 -15.79 -0.17 -16.01
CA TRP A 118 -14.38 -0.50 -15.74
C TRP A 118 -14.15 -2.01 -15.58
N ARG A 119 -15.08 -2.70 -14.90
CA ARG A 119 -14.96 -4.11 -14.55
C ARG A 119 -14.95 -5.00 -15.79
N GLU A 120 -15.74 -4.69 -16.80
CA GLU A 120 -15.80 -5.42 -18.08
C GLU A 120 -14.51 -5.23 -18.89
N THR A 121 -13.86 -4.08 -18.74
CA THR A 121 -12.62 -3.76 -19.47
C THR A 121 -11.39 -4.35 -18.78
N VAL A 122 -11.35 -4.24 -17.45
CA VAL A 122 -10.15 -4.53 -16.65
C VAL A 122 -10.07 -6.02 -16.33
N LEU A 123 -11.19 -6.70 -16.05
CA LEU A 123 -11.13 -8.11 -15.63
C LEU A 123 -10.54 -9.07 -16.67
N PRO A 124 -10.90 -9.01 -17.97
CA PRO A 124 -10.29 -9.89 -18.97
C PRO A 124 -8.78 -9.67 -19.10
N GLU A 125 -8.31 -8.47 -18.78
CA GLU A 125 -6.88 -8.15 -18.78
C GLU A 125 -6.20 -8.44 -17.44
N MET A 126 -6.93 -8.62 -16.34
CA MET A 126 -6.34 -9.00 -15.04
C MET A 126 -6.03 -10.50 -14.95
N TYR A 127 -6.64 -11.34 -15.79
CA TYR A 127 -6.50 -12.79 -15.75
C TYR A 127 -6.13 -13.33 -17.14
N ALA A 128 -5.48 -14.48 -17.19
CA ALA A 128 -5.43 -15.26 -18.44
C ALA A 128 -6.85 -15.79 -18.76
N GLU A 129 -7.19 -15.93 -20.05
CA GLU A 129 -8.54 -16.35 -20.49
C GLU A 129 -9.01 -17.68 -19.87
N ASP A 130 -8.08 -18.63 -19.67
CA ASP A 130 -8.32 -19.94 -19.04
C ASP A 130 -8.35 -19.88 -17.49
N LYS A 131 -8.05 -18.73 -16.90
CA LYS A 131 -7.94 -18.51 -15.44
C LYS A 131 -8.94 -17.49 -14.90
N MET A 132 -9.92 -17.05 -15.69
CA MET A 132 -10.96 -16.14 -15.21
C MET A 132 -11.82 -16.82 -14.12
N PRO A 133 -12.02 -16.17 -12.96
CA PRO A 133 -12.86 -16.73 -11.91
C PRO A 133 -14.33 -16.81 -12.37
N ALA A 134 -15.06 -17.84 -11.94
CA ALA A 134 -16.45 -18.06 -12.36
C ALA A 134 -17.40 -16.91 -12.01
N ALA A 135 -17.07 -16.10 -10.99
CA ALA A 135 -17.80 -14.90 -10.59
C ALA A 135 -17.46 -13.63 -11.43
N ALA A 136 -16.62 -13.78 -12.46
CA ALA A 136 -16.24 -12.74 -13.42
C ALA A 136 -16.75 -12.99 -14.85
N LYS A 137 -17.51 -14.08 -15.05
CA LYS A 137 -18.34 -14.32 -16.24
C LYS A 137 -19.77 -13.85 -15.97
#